data_AF-A0A180EPD9-F1
#
_entry.id   AF-A0A180EPD9-F1
#
_cell.length_a   1.000
_cell.length_b   1.000
_cell.length_c   1.000
_cell.angle_alpha   90.00
_cell.angle_beta   90.00
_cell.angle_gamma   90.00
#
_symmetry.space_group_name_H-M   'P 1'
#
loop_
_entity.id
_entity.type
_entity.pdbx_description
1 polymer ?
#
loop_
_entity_poly.entity_id
_entity_poly.type
_entity_poly.pdbx_seq_one_letter_code
_entity_poly.pdbx_strand_id
1 'polypeptide(L)'
;MRQTIQLIYLVILVVISMNLNGQSSEIVTLDEKNSYQYKSYYKDGSLKSVIDFYAKKPYSSVETFEVKLEAYKIKHHGESKEFYENGQLKEIVVYERGKVVQFMKQYFEDGEELSVHTESLPEFQFIIEKQNVWLNNKIKETEEKYKIDLEGQGVILLEISKDGTIKTVKAKTAIESHKKYLIEIGEQIKVTKPAMKNGEPIGTRFAFRIAM
;
A
#
# COMPACT_ATOMS: atom_id res chain seq x y z
N MET A 1 51.38 -3.62 -0.19
CA MET A 1 50.04 -4.06 0.23
C MET A 1 49.02 -3.36 -0.65
N ARG A 2 48.64 -3.96 -1.78
CA ARG A 2 47.75 -3.34 -2.78
C ARG A 2 46.30 -3.68 -2.39
N GLN A 3 45.56 -2.70 -1.91
CA GLN A 3 44.11 -2.83 -1.75
C GLN A 3 43.49 -2.76 -3.15
N THR A 4 43.01 -3.90 -3.66
CA THR A 4 42.18 -3.93 -4.86
C THR A 4 40.78 -3.48 -4.47
N ILE A 5 40.42 -2.26 -4.84
CA ILE A 5 39.04 -1.78 -4.78
C ILE A 5 38.24 -2.63 -5.79
N GLN A 6 37.41 -3.55 -5.29
CA GLN A 6 36.40 -4.20 -6.12
C GLN A 6 35.30 -3.18 -6.42
N LEU A 7 35.33 -2.61 -7.63
CA LEU A 7 34.18 -1.88 -8.16
C LEU A 7 33.08 -2.90 -8.45
N ILE A 8 32.09 -3.01 -7.57
CA ILE A 8 30.86 -3.75 -7.86
C ILE A 8 30.05 -2.88 -8.83
N TYR A 9 30.13 -3.20 -10.12
CA TYR A 9 29.22 -2.64 -11.11
C TYR A 9 27.82 -3.23 -10.87
N LEU A 10 26.95 -2.48 -10.21
CA LEU A 10 25.52 -2.79 -10.20
C LEU A 10 24.95 -2.35 -11.55
N VAL A 11 24.80 -3.29 -12.49
CA VAL A 11 24.12 -3.04 -13.76
C VAL A 11 22.62 -2.99 -13.49
N ILE A 12 22.09 -1.79 -13.28
CA ILE A 12 20.65 -1.56 -13.20
C ILE A 12 20.11 -1.55 -14.63
N LEU A 13 19.43 -2.63 -15.03
CA LEU A 13 18.75 -2.71 -16.32
C LEU A 13 17.39 -2.02 -16.20
N VAL A 14 17.18 -1.02 -17.05
CA VAL A 14 15.92 -0.25 -17.15
C VAL A 14 15.34 -0.44 -18.54
N VAL A 15 14.06 -0.86 -18.61
CA VAL A 15 13.29 -0.93 -19.85
C VAL A 15 12.16 0.09 -19.77
N ILE A 16 12.06 0.99 -20.74
CA ILE A 16 11.09 2.10 -20.74
C ILE A 16 10.15 1.96 -21.94
N SER A 17 8.91 2.39 -21.78
CA SER A 17 7.92 2.55 -22.86
C SER A 17 7.18 3.86 -22.71
N MET A 18 6.65 4.37 -23.83
CA MET A 18 5.71 5.49 -23.89
C MET A 18 4.58 5.12 -24.83
N ASN A 19 3.33 5.27 -24.38
CA ASN A 19 2.16 5.04 -25.21
C ASN A 19 1.72 6.31 -25.96
N LEU A 20 0.85 6.15 -26.96
CA LEU A 20 0.34 7.25 -27.81
C LEU A 20 -0.37 8.37 -27.02
N ASN A 21 -0.79 8.09 -25.79
CA ASN A 21 -1.45 9.04 -24.91
C ASN A 21 -0.47 9.87 -24.05
N GLY A 22 0.84 9.66 -24.20
CA GLY A 22 1.88 10.35 -23.43
C GLY A 22 2.11 9.79 -22.03
N GLN A 23 1.53 8.63 -21.69
CA GLN A 23 1.87 7.93 -20.46
C GLN A 23 3.14 7.12 -20.68
N SER A 24 4.06 7.19 -19.73
CA SER A 24 5.28 6.38 -19.72
C SER A 24 5.18 5.28 -18.66
N SER A 25 5.94 4.22 -18.88
CA SER A 25 6.09 3.12 -17.94
C SER A 25 7.51 2.56 -18.02
N GLU A 26 8.04 2.05 -16.93
CA GLU A 26 9.36 1.43 -16.88
C GLU A 26 9.38 0.14 -16.04
N ILE A 27 10.35 -0.72 -16.31
CA ILE A 27 10.70 -1.88 -15.49
C ILE A 27 12.17 -1.77 -15.10
N VAL A 28 12.42 -1.88 -13.81
CA VAL A 28 13.75 -1.78 -13.18
C VAL A 28 14.09 -3.09 -12.49
N THR A 29 15.34 -3.53 -12.58
CA THR A 29 15.83 -4.66 -11.78
C THR A 29 16.18 -4.19 -10.37
N LEU A 30 15.74 -4.93 -9.35
CA LEU A 30 16.08 -4.68 -7.94
C LEU A 30 17.33 -5.50 -7.54
N ASP A 31 17.95 -5.15 -6.42
CA ASP A 31 19.17 -5.82 -5.93
C ASP A 31 18.96 -7.33 -5.61
N GLU A 32 17.72 -7.72 -5.38
CA GLU A 32 17.34 -9.11 -5.15
C GLU A 32 17.23 -9.92 -6.45
N LYS A 33 17.73 -11.15 -6.43
CA LYS A 33 17.66 -12.06 -7.56
C LYS A 33 16.20 -12.26 -8.02
N ASN A 34 15.98 -12.06 -9.33
CA ASN A 34 14.67 -12.20 -10.00
C ASN A 34 13.60 -11.19 -9.57
N SER A 35 13.96 -10.17 -8.78
CA SER A 35 13.04 -9.14 -8.31
C SER A 35 13.08 -7.92 -9.22
N TYR A 36 11.90 -7.41 -9.55
CA TYR A 36 11.73 -6.31 -10.48
C TYR A 36 10.67 -5.36 -9.97
N GLN A 37 10.80 -4.09 -10.36
CA GLN A 37 9.82 -3.06 -10.08
C GLN A 37 9.31 -2.48 -11.40
N TYR A 38 8.00 -2.54 -11.59
CA TYR A 38 7.32 -1.81 -12.64
C TYR A 38 6.84 -0.48 -12.10
N LYS A 39 7.02 0.60 -12.86
CA LYS A 39 6.41 1.89 -12.58
C LYS A 39 5.63 2.37 -13.79
N SER A 40 4.47 2.96 -13.54
CA SER A 40 3.73 3.71 -14.56
C SER A 40 3.57 5.15 -14.14
N TYR A 41 3.41 6.04 -15.10
CA TYR A 41 3.31 7.47 -14.91
C TYR A 41 2.08 8.03 -15.63
N TYR A 42 1.49 9.08 -15.05
CA TYR A 42 0.46 9.88 -15.70
C TYR A 42 1.06 10.72 -16.84
N LYS A 43 0.19 11.41 -17.61
CA LYS A 43 0.61 12.22 -18.76
C LYS A 43 1.52 13.39 -18.38
N ASP A 44 1.37 13.89 -17.17
CA ASP A 44 2.21 14.95 -16.60
C ASP A 44 3.55 14.44 -16.04
N GLY A 45 3.80 13.12 -16.12
CA GLY A 45 4.99 12.46 -15.61
C GLY A 45 4.93 12.13 -14.12
N SER A 46 3.83 12.43 -13.42
CA SER A 46 3.65 12.04 -12.02
C SER A 46 3.51 10.52 -11.89
N LEU A 47 4.02 9.96 -10.78
CA LEU A 47 4.00 8.52 -10.54
C LEU A 47 2.56 8.04 -10.36
N LYS A 48 2.15 7.03 -11.12
CA LYS A 48 0.80 6.46 -11.12
C LYS A 48 0.73 5.15 -10.37
N SER A 49 1.66 4.25 -10.63
CA SER A 49 1.71 2.96 -9.94
C SER A 49 3.14 2.49 -9.76
N VAL A 50 3.38 1.73 -8.70
CA VAL A 50 4.60 0.95 -8.48
C VAL A 50 4.17 -0.48 -8.21
N ILE A 51 4.77 -1.44 -8.89
CA ILE A 51 4.45 -2.85 -8.72
C ILE A 51 5.75 -3.63 -8.60
N ASP A 52 6.00 -4.19 -7.42
CA ASP A 52 7.07 -5.15 -7.21
C ASP A 52 6.61 -6.56 -7.60
N PHE A 53 7.46 -7.28 -8.34
CA PHE A 53 7.15 -8.63 -8.81
C PHE A 53 8.38 -9.52 -8.96
N TYR A 54 8.16 -10.83 -8.87
CA TYR A 54 9.18 -11.83 -9.18
C TYR A 54 8.98 -12.42 -10.58
N ALA A 55 10.07 -12.49 -11.36
CA ALA A 55 10.08 -13.18 -12.64
C ALA A 55 11.37 -14.00 -12.83
N LYS A 56 11.26 -15.25 -13.30
CA LYS A 56 12.44 -16.11 -13.54
C LYS A 56 13.39 -15.57 -14.62
N LYS A 57 12.86 -14.75 -15.52
CA LYS A 57 13.58 -14.07 -16.58
C LYS A 57 12.98 -12.65 -16.70
N PRO A 58 13.78 -11.64 -17.04
CA PRO A 58 13.25 -10.31 -17.29
C PRO A 58 12.26 -10.33 -18.47
N TYR A 59 11.32 -9.39 -18.46
CA TYR A 59 10.44 -9.17 -19.60
C TYR A 59 11.21 -8.51 -20.76
N SER A 60 10.89 -8.90 -21.99
CA SER A 60 11.53 -8.36 -23.19
C SER A 60 11.12 -6.92 -23.51
N SER A 61 9.93 -6.50 -23.05
CA SER A 61 9.43 -5.13 -23.17
C SER A 61 8.39 -4.84 -22.08
N VAL A 62 8.11 -3.55 -21.85
CA VAL A 62 7.07 -3.13 -20.92
C VAL A 62 5.68 -3.53 -21.44
N GLU A 63 5.42 -3.43 -22.75
CA GLU A 63 4.11 -3.81 -23.32
C GLU A 63 3.80 -5.29 -23.06
N THR A 64 4.82 -6.16 -23.14
CA THR A 64 4.65 -7.58 -22.86
C THR A 64 4.31 -7.83 -21.39
N PHE A 65 4.84 -7.00 -20.48
CA PHE A 65 4.50 -7.05 -19.06
C PHE A 65 3.07 -6.54 -18.82
N GLU A 66 2.71 -5.38 -19.38
CA GLU A 66 1.38 -4.78 -19.24
C GLU A 66 0.27 -5.72 -19.72
N VAL A 67 0.44 -6.39 -20.87
CA VAL A 67 -0.52 -7.42 -21.34
C VAL A 67 -0.72 -8.55 -20.33
N LYS A 68 0.35 -8.97 -19.64
CA LYS A 68 0.24 -10.00 -18.59
C LYS A 68 -0.33 -9.45 -17.29
N LEU A 69 -0.05 -8.19 -16.97
CA LEU A 69 -0.62 -7.50 -15.81
C LEU A 69 -2.15 -7.39 -15.96
N GLU A 70 -2.63 -6.93 -17.11
CA GLU A 70 -4.06 -6.86 -17.45
C GLU A 70 -4.73 -8.24 -17.44
N ALA A 71 -4.02 -9.27 -17.88
CA ALA A 71 -4.51 -10.65 -17.84
C ALA A 71 -4.45 -11.29 -16.43
N TYR A 72 -4.03 -10.56 -15.39
CA TYR A 72 -3.80 -11.06 -14.02
C TYR A 72 -2.83 -12.25 -13.95
N LYS A 73 -1.83 -12.29 -14.85
CA LYS A 73 -0.82 -13.36 -14.96
C LYS A 73 0.53 -12.99 -14.35
N ILE A 74 0.59 -11.91 -13.56
CA ILE A 74 1.77 -11.48 -12.83
C ILE A 74 1.75 -12.04 -11.41
N LYS A 75 2.88 -12.59 -10.98
CA LYS A 75 3.07 -13.01 -9.60
C LYS A 75 3.69 -11.86 -8.81
N HIS A 76 2.82 -11.05 -8.21
CA HIS A 76 3.23 -9.94 -7.34
C HIS A 76 4.06 -10.43 -6.17
N HIS A 77 5.06 -9.63 -5.80
CA HIS A 77 5.85 -9.84 -4.59
C HIS A 77 6.46 -8.52 -4.14
N GLY A 78 6.31 -8.19 -2.87
CA GLY A 78 6.64 -6.86 -2.37
C GLY A 78 5.43 -5.94 -2.48
N GLU A 79 5.66 -4.65 -2.65
CA GLU A 79 4.60 -3.65 -2.58
C GLU A 79 4.02 -3.35 -3.98
N SER A 80 2.70 -3.25 -4.04
CA SER A 80 1.97 -2.67 -5.17
C SER A 80 1.31 -1.40 -4.66
N LYS A 81 1.72 -0.25 -5.17
CA LYS A 81 1.21 1.06 -4.79
C LYS A 81 0.50 1.68 -5.99
N GLU A 82 -0.66 2.26 -5.74
CA GLU A 82 -1.31 3.17 -6.68
C GLU A 82 -1.30 4.58 -6.09
N PHE A 83 -1.14 5.56 -6.95
CA PHE A 83 -1.11 6.97 -6.60
C PHE A 83 -2.14 7.74 -7.43
N TYR A 84 -2.67 8.83 -6.89
CA TYR A 84 -3.44 9.82 -7.66
C TYR A 84 -2.51 10.68 -8.53
N GLU A 85 -3.04 11.42 -9.52
CA GLU A 85 -2.26 12.34 -10.39
C GLU A 85 -1.47 13.40 -9.60
N ASN A 86 -1.92 13.75 -8.40
CA ASN A 86 -1.20 14.66 -7.51
C ASN A 86 -0.07 13.99 -6.69
N GLY A 87 0.24 12.73 -6.95
CA GLY A 87 1.33 11.97 -6.32
C GLY A 87 1.01 11.34 -4.95
N GLN A 88 -0.22 11.48 -4.43
CA GLN A 88 -0.59 10.84 -3.17
C GLN A 88 -0.89 9.35 -3.30
N LEU A 89 -0.47 8.58 -2.29
CA LEU A 89 -0.74 7.15 -2.19
C LEU A 89 -2.24 6.89 -2.03
N LYS A 90 -2.84 6.25 -3.04
CA LYS A 90 -4.25 5.86 -3.11
C LYS A 90 -4.51 4.48 -2.50
N GLU A 91 -3.65 3.54 -2.84
CA GLU A 91 -3.74 2.14 -2.44
C GLU A 91 -2.34 1.58 -2.24
N ILE A 92 -2.17 0.74 -1.23
CA ILE A 92 -1.00 -0.13 -1.13
C ILE A 92 -1.44 -1.55 -0.82
N VAL A 93 -0.91 -2.50 -1.59
CA VAL A 93 -1.12 -3.93 -1.41
C VAL A 93 0.24 -4.59 -1.33
N VAL A 94 0.53 -5.30 -0.25
CA VAL A 94 1.78 -6.06 -0.12
C VAL A 94 1.50 -7.51 -0.39
N TYR A 95 2.32 -8.11 -1.25
CA TYR A 95 2.20 -9.49 -1.68
C TYR A 95 3.39 -10.32 -1.23
N GLU A 96 3.11 -11.52 -0.72
CA GLU A 96 4.11 -12.56 -0.54
C GLU A 96 3.80 -13.73 -1.46
N ARG A 97 4.66 -13.97 -2.47
CA ARG A 97 4.53 -15.05 -3.45
C ARG A 97 3.15 -15.10 -4.13
N GLY A 98 2.59 -13.93 -4.44
CA GLY A 98 1.28 -13.78 -5.08
C GLY A 98 0.09 -13.80 -4.13
N LYS A 99 0.29 -13.94 -2.81
CA LYS A 99 -0.77 -13.81 -1.80
C LYS A 99 -0.73 -12.41 -1.19
N VAL A 100 -1.88 -11.76 -1.04
CA VAL A 100 -1.98 -10.49 -0.31
C VAL A 100 -1.70 -10.74 1.17
N VAL A 101 -0.70 -10.07 1.72
CA VAL A 101 -0.35 -10.08 3.16
C VAL A 101 -0.69 -8.75 3.85
N GLN A 102 -0.79 -7.65 3.10
CA GLN A 102 -1.23 -6.35 3.59
C GLN A 102 -2.04 -5.64 2.50
N PHE A 103 -3.04 -4.85 2.90
CA PHE A 103 -3.79 -4.00 1.97
C PHE A 103 -4.30 -2.76 2.72
N MET A 104 -4.13 -1.59 2.14
CA MET A 104 -4.64 -0.33 2.64
C MET A 104 -5.33 0.40 1.50
N LYS A 105 -6.49 0.98 1.80
CA LYS A 105 -7.22 1.84 0.87
C LYS A 105 -7.85 3.00 1.62
N GLN A 106 -7.76 4.18 1.02
CA GLN A 106 -8.34 5.41 1.53
C GLN A 106 -9.67 5.70 0.84
N TYR A 107 -10.63 6.22 1.61
CA TYR A 107 -11.94 6.64 1.13
C TYR A 107 -12.29 7.96 1.81
N PHE A 108 -12.90 8.93 1.13
CA PHE A 108 -13.34 10.18 1.80
C PHE A 108 -14.87 10.29 1.82
N GLU A 109 -15.39 11.11 2.74
CA GLU A 109 -16.79 11.08 3.18
C GLU A 109 -17.76 11.81 2.23
N ASP A 110 -17.27 12.61 1.28
CA ASP A 110 -18.03 13.55 0.44
C ASP A 110 -18.96 12.90 -0.61
N GLY A 111 -19.17 11.58 -0.58
CA GLY A 111 -20.27 10.92 -1.30
C GLY A 111 -20.15 10.91 -2.83
N GLU A 112 -19.19 11.60 -3.42
CA GLU A 112 -18.75 11.37 -4.79
C GLU A 112 -17.92 10.09 -4.85
N GLU A 113 -18.39 9.18 -5.68
CA GLU A 113 -17.94 7.81 -5.88
C GLU A 113 -16.41 7.66 -5.95
N LEU A 114 -15.82 7.04 -4.91
CA LEU A 114 -14.49 6.42 -4.89
C LEU A 114 -13.25 7.28 -5.26
N SER A 115 -13.40 8.58 -5.52
CA SER A 115 -12.34 9.44 -6.07
C SER A 115 -12.43 10.84 -5.49
N VAL A 116 -12.18 10.98 -4.20
CA VAL A 116 -11.99 12.30 -3.60
C VAL A 116 -10.51 12.52 -3.42
N HIS A 117 -10.00 13.53 -4.12
CA HIS A 117 -8.64 14.02 -3.98
C HIS A 117 -8.45 14.68 -2.63
N THR A 118 -7.58 14.15 -1.77
CA THR A 118 -6.87 14.98 -0.79
C THR A 118 -5.59 15.52 -1.38
N GLU A 119 -4.98 16.49 -0.71
CA GLU A 119 -3.57 16.90 -0.84
C GLU A 119 -2.68 16.16 0.18
N SER A 120 -3.24 15.73 1.31
CA SER A 120 -2.51 14.94 2.30
C SER A 120 -3.41 13.95 3.05
N LEU A 121 -2.80 12.81 3.41
CA LEU A 121 -3.40 11.76 4.21
C LEU A 121 -3.53 12.18 5.68
N PRO A 122 -4.41 11.53 6.46
CA PRO A 122 -4.29 11.62 7.91
C PRO A 122 -2.95 11.00 8.33
N GLU A 123 -2.24 11.69 9.23
CA GLU A 123 -1.07 11.13 9.90
C GLU A 123 -1.52 10.42 11.17
N PHE A 124 -0.82 9.34 11.52
CA PHE A 124 -1.12 8.54 12.71
C PHE A 124 0.04 8.56 13.70
N GLN A 125 -0.20 8.06 14.91
CA GLN A 125 0.84 7.84 15.92
C GLN A 125 1.96 6.88 15.50
N PHE A 126 1.78 6.18 14.38
CA PHE A 126 2.77 5.31 13.76
C PHE A 126 3.02 5.76 12.33
N ILE A 127 4.21 5.43 11.83
CA ILE A 127 4.59 5.61 10.43
C ILE A 127 3.72 4.67 9.58
N ILE A 128 3.04 5.22 8.57
CA ILE A 128 2.00 4.51 7.82
C ILE A 128 2.55 3.30 7.05
N GLU A 129 3.77 3.41 6.54
CA GLU A 129 4.52 2.31 5.89
C GLU A 129 4.87 1.19 6.87
N LYS A 130 4.92 1.49 8.17
CA LYS A 130 5.20 0.53 9.25
C LYS A 130 3.97 0.17 10.08
N GLN A 131 2.76 0.51 9.61
CA GLN A 131 1.51 0.23 10.31
C GLN A 131 1.35 -1.24 10.72
N ASN A 132 1.84 -2.18 9.90
CA ASN A 132 1.75 -3.60 10.19
C ASN A 132 2.57 -4.01 11.41
N VAL A 133 3.71 -3.37 11.63
CA VAL A 133 4.51 -3.64 12.84
C VAL A 133 3.70 -3.26 14.07
N TRP A 134 3.06 -2.08 14.04
CA TRP A 134 2.23 -1.62 15.13
C TRP A 134 0.99 -2.52 15.31
N LEU A 135 0.25 -2.81 14.23
CA LEU A 135 -0.95 -3.65 14.25
C LEU A 135 -0.64 -5.08 14.71
N ASN A 136 0.45 -5.70 14.24
CA ASN A 136 0.84 -7.04 14.64
C ASN A 136 1.23 -7.12 16.11
N ASN A 137 1.89 -6.08 16.64
CA ASN A 137 2.15 -6.00 18.08
C ASN A 137 0.83 -5.91 18.86
N LYS A 138 -0.14 -5.11 18.38
CA LYS A 138 -1.47 -5.01 19.01
C LYS A 138 -2.29 -6.28 18.94
N ILE A 139 -2.19 -7.04 17.86
CA ILE A 139 -2.80 -8.37 17.73
C ILE A 139 -2.23 -9.29 18.81
N LYS A 140 -0.90 -9.42 18.88
CA LYS A 140 -0.22 -10.27 19.89
C LYS A 140 -0.59 -9.89 21.32
N GLU A 141 -0.57 -8.59 21.65
CA GLU A 141 -1.00 -8.09 22.96
C GLU A 141 -2.45 -8.51 23.26
N THR A 142 -3.33 -8.47 22.27
CA THR A 142 -4.75 -8.82 22.39
C THR A 142 -4.94 -10.33 22.56
N GLU A 143 -4.26 -11.15 21.78
CA GLU A 143 -4.24 -12.61 21.89
C GLU A 143 -3.76 -13.06 23.27
N GLU A 144 -2.66 -12.48 23.76
CA GLU A 144 -2.11 -12.77 25.08
C GLU A 144 -3.05 -12.34 26.21
N LYS A 145 -3.69 -11.17 26.07
CA LYS A 145 -4.64 -10.61 27.05
C LYS A 145 -5.88 -11.48 27.17
N TYR A 146 -6.46 -11.92 26.05
CA TYR A 146 -7.73 -12.64 26.04
C TYR A 146 -7.59 -14.16 25.93
N LYS A 147 -6.36 -14.67 25.78
CA LYS A 147 -6.08 -16.10 25.57
C LYS A 147 -6.85 -16.66 24.37
N ILE A 148 -6.78 -15.93 23.26
CA ILE A 148 -7.39 -16.28 21.96
C ILE A 148 -6.31 -16.34 20.89
N ASP A 149 -6.64 -16.96 19.77
CA ASP A 149 -5.84 -16.93 18.53
C ASP A 149 -6.65 -16.16 17.49
N LEU A 150 -6.14 -15.02 17.04
CA LEU A 150 -6.80 -14.25 16.00
C LEU A 150 -6.29 -14.79 14.66
N GLU A 151 -7.19 -15.44 13.93
CA GLU A 151 -6.85 -16.04 12.64
C GLU A 151 -7.54 -15.33 11.47
N GLY A 152 -6.85 -15.29 10.33
CA GLY A 152 -7.43 -14.98 9.03
C GLY A 152 -7.23 -13.53 8.63
N GLN A 153 -8.25 -12.95 8.01
CA GLN A 153 -8.17 -11.58 7.49
C GLN A 153 -9.20 -10.68 8.14
N GLY A 154 -8.75 -9.51 8.58
CA GLY A 154 -9.54 -8.46 9.18
C GLY A 154 -9.44 -7.15 8.40
N VAL A 155 -10.44 -6.30 8.56
CA VAL A 155 -10.42 -4.89 8.16
C VAL A 155 -10.79 -4.08 9.39
N ILE A 156 -10.00 -3.08 9.75
CA ILE A 156 -10.39 -1.99 10.66
C ILE A 156 -10.68 -0.77 9.80
N LEU A 157 -11.88 -0.22 9.92
CA LEU A 157 -12.32 0.98 9.23
C LEU A 157 -12.52 2.10 10.26
N LEU A 158 -11.82 3.20 10.06
CA LEU A 158 -11.96 4.43 10.84
C LEU A 158 -12.83 5.42 10.08
N GLU A 159 -13.71 6.12 10.78
CA GLU A 159 -14.36 7.34 10.32
C GLU A 159 -13.75 8.51 11.10
N ILE A 160 -13.05 9.41 10.42
CA ILE A 160 -12.24 10.49 10.98
C ILE A 160 -12.87 11.82 10.58
N SER A 161 -13.16 12.70 11.53
CA SER A 161 -13.65 14.05 11.23
C SER A 161 -12.57 15.01 10.77
N LYS A 162 -12.98 16.18 10.29
CA LYS A 162 -12.10 17.27 9.84
C LYS A 162 -11.03 17.63 10.88
N ASP A 163 -11.39 17.65 12.16
CA ASP A 163 -10.46 17.94 13.25
C ASP A 163 -9.48 16.79 13.58
N GLY A 164 -9.56 15.66 12.88
CA GLY A 164 -8.76 14.47 13.13
C GLY A 164 -9.35 13.51 14.16
N THR A 165 -10.50 13.84 14.77
CA THR A 165 -11.13 12.96 15.75
C THR A 165 -11.66 11.69 15.08
N ILE A 166 -11.34 10.51 15.61
CA ILE A 166 -11.95 9.25 15.16
C ILE A 166 -13.36 9.18 15.76
N LYS A 167 -14.38 9.34 14.91
CA LYS A 167 -15.81 9.25 15.28
C LYS A 167 -16.26 7.82 15.50
N THR A 168 -15.77 6.89 14.69
CA THR A 168 -16.23 5.51 14.71
C THR A 168 -15.15 4.55 14.24
N VAL A 169 -15.07 3.41 14.91
CA VAL A 169 -14.27 2.26 14.50
C VAL A 169 -15.21 1.12 14.14
N LYS A 170 -15.07 0.59 12.93
CA LYS A 170 -15.79 -0.61 12.47
C LYS A 170 -14.79 -1.69 12.12
N ALA A 171 -15.18 -2.94 12.25
CA ALA A 171 -14.38 -4.06 11.78
C ALA A 171 -15.16 -5.03 10.90
N LYS A 172 -14.46 -5.67 9.96
CA LYS A 172 -14.95 -6.80 9.16
C LYS A 172 -13.93 -7.92 9.21
N THR A 173 -14.39 -9.16 9.37
CA THR A 173 -13.57 -10.37 9.37
C THR A 173 -14.47 -11.56 9.02
N ALA A 174 -13.89 -12.64 8.52
CA ALA A 174 -14.64 -13.88 8.26
C ALA A 174 -15.12 -14.55 9.55
N ILE A 175 -14.40 -14.35 10.66
CA ILE A 175 -14.71 -14.95 11.97
C ILE A 175 -15.38 -13.88 12.84
N GLU A 176 -16.70 -13.92 12.95
CA GLU A 176 -17.47 -12.84 13.61
C GLU A 176 -17.06 -12.61 15.08
N SER A 177 -16.62 -13.65 15.79
CA SER A 177 -16.12 -13.53 17.16
C SER A 177 -14.83 -12.68 17.26
N HIS A 178 -14.05 -12.57 16.18
CA HIS A 178 -12.81 -11.78 16.14
C HIS A 178 -13.07 -10.27 16.01
N LYS A 179 -14.26 -9.89 15.52
CA LYS A 179 -14.61 -8.51 15.19
C LYS A 179 -14.47 -7.53 16.35
N LYS A 180 -14.87 -7.93 17.56
CA LYS A 180 -14.77 -7.06 18.75
C LYS A 180 -13.32 -6.72 19.11
N TYR A 181 -12.40 -7.65 18.90
CA TYR A 181 -10.97 -7.45 19.16
C TYR A 181 -10.33 -6.52 18.13
N LEU A 182 -10.74 -6.64 16.86
CA LEU A 182 -10.33 -5.70 15.83
C LEU A 182 -10.84 -4.28 16.09
N ILE A 183 -12.05 -4.13 16.63
CA ILE A 183 -12.57 -2.82 17.06
C ILE A 183 -11.71 -2.26 18.22
N GLU A 184 -11.41 -3.07 19.25
CA GLU A 184 -10.56 -2.65 20.38
C GLU A 184 -9.14 -2.23 19.93
N ILE A 185 -8.56 -2.92 18.95
CA ILE A 185 -7.27 -2.52 18.36
C ILE A 185 -7.42 -1.18 17.62
N GLY A 186 -8.49 -1.01 16.84
CA GLY A 186 -8.75 0.22 16.09
C GLY A 186 -9.00 1.44 16.98
N GLU A 187 -9.62 1.26 18.14
CA GLU A 187 -9.84 2.31 19.14
C GLU A 187 -8.54 2.84 19.76
N GLN A 188 -7.44 2.07 19.68
CA GLN A 188 -6.11 2.51 20.14
C GLN A 188 -5.36 3.34 19.08
N ILE A 189 -5.89 3.46 17.86
CA ILE A 189 -5.29 4.28 16.81
C ILE A 189 -5.53 5.75 17.14
N LYS A 190 -4.50 6.57 16.97
CA LYS A 190 -4.60 8.02 17.11
C LYS A 190 -4.18 8.68 15.82
N VAL A 191 -4.99 9.64 15.39
CA VAL A 191 -4.68 10.57 14.30
C VAL A 191 -3.91 11.74 14.89
N THR A 192 -2.75 12.06 14.32
CA THR A 192 -1.89 13.17 14.73
C THR A 192 -2.07 14.39 13.84
N LYS A 193 -2.48 14.19 12.58
CA LYS A 193 -2.92 15.27 11.67
C LYS A 193 -4.10 14.79 10.83
N PRO A 194 -5.13 15.62 10.59
CA PRO A 194 -6.23 15.27 9.71
C PRO A 194 -5.77 15.20 8.25
N ALA A 195 -6.63 14.63 7.41
CA ALA A 195 -6.46 14.71 5.98
C ALA A 195 -6.72 16.14 5.50
N MET A 196 -5.95 16.62 4.51
CA MET A 196 -6.07 17.99 4.00
C MET A 196 -6.45 17.97 2.51
N LYS A 197 -7.23 18.95 2.07
CA LYS A 197 -7.58 19.21 0.66
C LYS A 197 -7.63 20.71 0.45
N ASN A 198 -6.89 21.21 -0.54
CA ASN A 198 -6.76 22.65 -0.84
C ASN A 198 -6.36 23.46 0.42
N GLY A 199 -5.46 22.93 1.24
CA GLY A 199 -5.06 23.56 2.51
C GLY A 199 -6.11 23.54 3.64
N GLU A 200 -7.28 22.93 3.45
CA GLU A 200 -8.30 22.79 4.49
C GLU A 200 -8.44 21.34 4.99
N PRO A 201 -8.70 21.13 6.30
CA PRO A 201 -8.92 19.80 6.83
C PRO A 201 -10.26 19.21 6.38
N ILE A 202 -10.25 17.94 6.00
CA ILE A 202 -11.44 17.21 5.58
C ILE A 202 -11.68 15.94 6.41
N GLY A 203 -12.94 15.49 6.43
CA GLY A 203 -13.29 14.19 7.00
C GLY A 203 -12.87 13.07 6.06
N THR A 204 -12.49 11.93 6.62
CA THR A 204 -12.00 10.79 5.84
C THR A 204 -12.39 9.46 6.47
N ARG A 205 -12.43 8.42 5.66
CA ARG A 205 -12.56 7.03 6.08
C ARG A 205 -11.28 6.26 5.72
N PHE A 206 -10.64 5.67 6.73
CA PHE A 206 -9.37 4.99 6.54
C PHE A 206 -9.50 3.51 6.87
N ALA A 207 -9.09 2.62 5.96
CA ALA A 207 -9.19 1.18 6.15
C ALA A 207 -7.82 0.50 6.23
N PHE A 208 -7.60 -0.23 7.31
CA PHE A 208 -6.45 -1.12 7.51
C PHE A 208 -6.89 -2.55 7.28
N ARG A 209 -6.34 -3.27 6.29
CA ARG A 209 -6.42 -4.73 6.30
C ARG A 209 -5.32 -5.32 7.15
N ILE A 210 -5.70 -6.35 7.88
CA ILE A 210 -4.88 -7.03 8.86
C ILE A 210 -4.89 -8.50 8.49
N ALA A 211 -3.70 -9.08 8.38
CA ALA A 211 -3.53 -10.52 8.43
C ALA A 211 -3.25 -10.89 9.89
N MET A 212 -4.07 -11.79 10.42
CA MET A 212 -3.92 -12.36 11.75
C MET A 212 -3.51 -13.81 11.57
#